data_AF-A0A2N4SPW4-F1
#
_entry.id   AF-A0A2N4SPW4-F1
#
_cell.length_a   1.000
_cell.length_b   1.000
_cell.length_c   1.000
_cell.angle_alpha   90.00
_cell.angle_beta   90.00
_cell.angle_gamma   90.00
#
_symmetry.space_group_name_H-M   'P 1'
#
loop_
_entity.id
_entity.type
_entity.pdbx_description
1 polymer ?
#
loop_
_entity_poly.entity_id
_entity_poly.type
_entity_poly.pdbx_seq_one_letter_code
_entity_poly.pdbx_strand_id
1 'polypeptide(L)'
;MINSEYVRSIARHEAAHWIMGKRFGAGVGAITLKFTHEPGTSSVRLDCHAAVDRIASTKTVPEIEEYFRQRVRASMAGAIAQLPPDVGVTIPAVMGIWENEGQDDYMKIREFCQILRNIQYGEADRQTAKTQLNEISEALFLASVNDVQENKEPIKDLAEHMASAVTEFNKSYVFSSAAISSIPSIQALFPLAQSGS
;
A
#
# COMPACT_ATOMS: atom_id res chain seq x y z
N MET A 1 -8.25 -1.60 25.98
CA MET A 1 -8.85 -2.31 24.83
C MET A 1 -8.29 -1.66 23.57
N ILE A 2 -7.93 -2.43 22.56
CA ILE A 2 -7.41 -1.84 21.32
C ILE A 2 -8.53 -1.08 20.59
N ASN A 3 -8.23 0.09 20.04
CA ASN A 3 -9.21 0.88 19.31
C ASN A 3 -9.50 0.20 17.96
N SER A 4 -10.73 -0.28 17.76
CA SER A 4 -11.11 -1.02 16.56
C SER A 4 -11.03 -0.18 15.28
N GLU A 5 -11.37 1.11 15.33
CA GLU A 5 -11.24 1.99 14.16
C GLU A 5 -9.79 2.21 13.77
N TYR A 6 -8.90 2.30 14.76
CA TYR A 6 -7.47 2.40 14.50
C TYR A 6 -6.90 1.11 13.88
N VAL A 7 -7.33 -0.05 14.37
CA VAL A 7 -6.96 -1.32 13.73
C VAL A 7 -7.48 -1.37 12.30
N ARG A 8 -8.73 -0.96 12.06
CA ARG A 8 -9.30 -0.91 10.71
C ARG A 8 -8.52 0.00 9.78
N SER A 9 -8.06 1.17 10.25
CA SER A 9 -7.27 2.08 9.40
C SER A 9 -5.95 1.47 8.99
N ILE A 10 -5.21 0.86 9.93
CA ILE A 10 -3.95 0.15 9.63
C ILE A 10 -4.22 -1.08 8.74
N ALA A 11 -5.30 -1.81 8.99
CA ALA A 11 -5.68 -2.95 8.17
C ALA A 11 -6.00 -2.56 6.72
N ARG A 12 -6.61 -1.38 6.49
CA ARG A 12 -6.81 -0.85 5.12
C ARG A 12 -5.49 -0.52 4.43
N HIS A 13 -4.52 0.03 5.17
CA HIS A 13 -3.17 0.30 4.65
C HIS A 13 -2.53 -0.98 4.10
N GLU A 14 -2.49 -2.04 4.91
CA GLU A 14 -1.88 -3.31 4.50
C GLU A 14 -2.69 -4.06 3.44
N ALA A 15 -4.03 -3.99 3.51
CA ALA A 15 -4.90 -4.57 2.49
C ALA A 15 -4.65 -3.94 1.11
N ALA A 16 -4.48 -2.61 1.05
CA ALA A 16 -4.18 -1.91 -0.19
C ALA A 16 -2.83 -2.33 -0.77
N HIS A 17 -1.77 -2.41 0.05
CA HIS A 17 -0.47 -2.93 -0.40
C HIS A 17 -0.58 -4.33 -1.01
N TRP A 18 -1.28 -5.23 -0.34
CA TRP A 18 -1.45 -6.60 -0.81
C TRP A 18 -2.24 -6.67 -2.13
N ILE A 19 -3.36 -5.95 -2.22
CA ILE A 19 -4.21 -5.95 -3.43
C ILE A 19 -3.47 -5.32 -4.60
N MET A 20 -2.76 -4.20 -4.39
CA MET A 20 -1.98 -3.55 -5.44
C MET A 20 -0.82 -4.42 -5.90
N GLY A 21 -0.10 -5.05 -4.98
CA GLY A 21 0.93 -6.02 -5.32
C GLY A 21 0.40 -7.11 -6.26
N LYS A 22 -0.74 -7.71 -5.91
CA LYS A 22 -1.36 -8.75 -6.73
C LYS A 22 -1.86 -8.23 -8.08
N ARG A 23 -2.48 -7.04 -8.14
CA ARG A 23 -2.93 -6.40 -9.39
C ARG A 23 -1.79 -6.10 -10.35
N PHE A 24 -0.64 -5.69 -9.83
CA PHE A 24 0.55 -5.40 -10.62
C PHE A 24 1.37 -6.67 -10.96
N GLY A 25 0.81 -7.86 -10.67
CA GLY A 25 1.43 -9.13 -11.03
C GLY A 25 2.59 -9.54 -10.11
N ALA A 26 2.78 -8.87 -8.98
CA ALA A 26 3.74 -9.30 -7.97
C ALA A 26 3.20 -10.52 -7.21
N GLY A 27 4.11 -11.41 -6.80
CA GLY A 27 3.80 -12.43 -5.81
C GLY A 27 3.38 -11.77 -4.50
N VAL A 28 2.41 -12.35 -3.80
CA VAL A 28 1.94 -11.85 -2.51
C VAL A 28 1.90 -12.97 -1.50
N GLY A 29 2.34 -12.66 -0.28
CA GLY A 29 2.40 -13.57 0.85
C GLY A 29 1.35 -13.24 1.90
N ALA A 30 1.72 -13.42 3.17
CA ALA A 30 0.85 -13.10 4.30
C ALA A 30 0.80 -11.59 4.58
N ILE A 31 -0.26 -11.16 5.26
CA ILE A 31 -0.29 -9.88 5.98
C ILE A 31 -0.08 -10.18 7.46
N THR A 32 0.79 -9.40 8.11
CA THR A 32 1.03 -9.48 9.55
C THR A 32 0.60 -8.18 10.21
N LEU A 33 -0.17 -8.27 11.29
CA LEU A 33 -0.51 -7.13 12.14
C LEU A 33 -0.02 -7.40 13.57
N LYS A 34 0.76 -6.46 14.12
CA LYS A 34 1.20 -6.51 15.52
C LYS A 34 1.20 -5.11 16.10
N PHE A 35 0.40 -4.95 17.16
CA PHE A 35 0.27 -3.72 17.92
C PHE A 35 0.93 -3.95 19.28
N THR A 36 2.08 -3.31 19.51
CA THR A 36 2.82 -3.44 20.77
C THR A 36 2.53 -2.24 21.65
N HIS A 37 2.08 -2.48 22.87
CA HIS A 37 1.78 -1.44 23.85
C HIS A 37 2.69 -1.66 25.07
N GLU A 38 3.47 -0.64 25.42
CA GLU A 38 4.34 -0.67 26.58
C GLU A 38 3.56 -0.27 27.85
N PRO A 39 3.54 -1.12 28.90
CA PRO A 39 2.85 -0.79 30.15
C PRO A 39 3.32 0.55 30.73
N GLY A 40 2.38 1.42 31.09
CA GLY A 40 2.69 2.74 31.67
C GLY A 40 2.93 3.85 30.64
N THR A 41 2.85 3.55 29.35
CA THR A 41 2.88 4.56 28.27
C THR A 41 1.53 4.63 27.56
N SER A 42 1.31 5.69 26.78
CA SER A 42 0.20 5.77 25.82
C SER A 42 0.64 5.42 24.39
N SER A 43 1.90 5.04 24.18
CA SER A 43 2.44 4.78 22.86
C SER A 43 2.11 3.36 22.40
N VAL A 44 1.72 3.25 21.13
CA VAL A 44 1.55 1.97 20.43
C VAL A 44 2.60 1.92 19.34
N ARG A 45 3.44 0.89 19.37
CA ARG A 45 4.36 0.59 18.28
C ARG A 45 3.69 -0.37 17.30
N LEU A 46 3.75 -0.01 16.02
CA LEU A 46 3.25 -0.82 14.92
C LEU A 46 4.38 -1.69 14.34
N ASP A 47 4.06 -2.95 14.08
CA ASP A 47 4.89 -3.89 13.32
C ASP A 47 3.93 -4.64 12.38
N CYS A 48 3.46 -3.90 11.38
CA CYS A 48 2.46 -4.32 10.42
C CYS A 48 3.08 -4.32 9.02
N HIS A 49 2.82 -5.36 8.24
CA HIS A 49 3.29 -5.42 6.87
C HIS A 49 2.50 -6.41 6.00
N ALA A 50 2.30 -6.06 4.74
CA ALA A 50 1.95 -6.98 3.67
C ALA A 50 3.21 -7.54 2.99
N ALA A 51 3.30 -8.85 2.84
CA ALA A 51 4.36 -9.49 2.06
C ALA A 51 4.06 -9.34 0.57
N VAL A 52 4.85 -8.54 -0.13
CA VAL A 52 4.79 -8.37 -1.60
C VAL A 52 6.17 -8.66 -2.18
N ASP A 53 6.23 -9.62 -3.09
CA ASP A 53 7.45 -10.04 -3.77
C ASP A 53 7.97 -8.92 -4.66
N ARG A 54 9.28 -8.71 -4.59
CA ARG A 54 9.96 -7.60 -5.28
C ARG A 54 10.68 -8.05 -6.54
N ILE A 55 10.70 -9.35 -6.80
CA ILE A 55 11.43 -9.97 -7.89
C ILE A 55 10.62 -9.77 -9.17
N ALA A 56 11.14 -8.96 -10.08
CA ALA A 56 10.63 -8.80 -11.42
C ALA A 56 11.76 -9.06 -12.43
N SER A 57 11.44 -9.72 -13.54
CA SER A 57 12.35 -9.84 -14.67
C SER A 57 12.09 -8.67 -15.62
N THR A 58 12.80 -7.56 -15.40
CA THR A 58 12.79 -6.41 -16.31
C THR A 58 13.99 -6.50 -17.25
N LYS A 59 13.74 -6.37 -18.55
CA LYS A 59 14.73 -6.53 -19.63
C LYS A 59 14.91 -5.26 -20.45
N THR A 60 13.91 -4.38 -20.45
CA THR A 60 13.93 -3.13 -21.22
C THR A 60 13.69 -1.91 -20.33
N VAL A 61 14.12 -0.73 -20.80
CA VAL A 61 13.89 0.53 -20.06
C VAL A 61 12.38 0.79 -19.80
N PRO A 62 11.47 0.60 -20.77
CA PRO A 62 10.03 0.72 -20.50
C PRO A 62 9.52 -0.23 -19.41
N GLU A 63 10.01 -1.46 -19.37
CA GLU A 63 9.65 -2.43 -18.32
C GLU A 63 10.18 -2.00 -16.94
N ILE A 64 11.38 -1.44 -16.88
CA ILE A 64 11.95 -0.88 -15.65
C ILE A 64 11.14 0.33 -15.18
N GLU A 65 10.75 1.22 -16.10
CA GLU A 65 9.93 2.37 -15.79
C GLU A 65 8.57 1.95 -15.21
N GLU A 66 7.87 1.03 -15.89
CA GLU A 66 6.57 0.54 -15.42
C GLU A 66 6.68 -0.17 -14.07
N TYR A 67 7.75 -0.94 -13.84
CA TYR A 67 8.02 -1.53 -12.54
C TYR A 67 8.09 -0.47 -11.43
N PHE A 68 8.84 0.62 -11.63
CA PHE A 68 8.91 1.69 -10.63
C PHE A 68 7.59 2.44 -10.47
N ARG A 69 6.83 2.66 -11.55
CA ARG A 69 5.48 3.28 -11.47
C ARG A 69 4.53 2.45 -10.62
N GLN A 70 4.49 1.13 -10.85
CA GLN A 70 3.67 0.19 -10.06
C GLN A 70 4.08 0.19 -8.58
N ARG A 71 5.39 0.24 -8.30
CA ARG A 71 5.88 0.30 -6.92
C ARG A 71 5.53 1.60 -6.22
N VAL A 72 5.63 2.75 -6.88
CA VAL A 72 5.16 4.02 -6.31
C VAL A 72 3.67 3.95 -6.05
N ARG A 73 2.88 3.45 -7.00
CA ARG A 73 1.42 3.35 -6.86
C ARG A 73 1.00 2.46 -5.71
N ALA A 74 1.62 1.28 -5.58
CA ALA A 74 1.39 0.39 -4.45
C ALA A 74 1.74 1.09 -3.12
N SER A 75 2.92 1.74 -3.04
CA SER A 75 3.33 2.48 -1.83
C SER A 75 2.38 3.63 -1.46
N MET A 76 1.84 4.35 -2.44
CA MET A 76 0.85 5.42 -2.21
C MET A 76 -0.51 4.86 -1.78
N ALA A 77 -0.92 3.72 -2.34
CA ALA A 77 -2.22 3.11 -2.08
C ALA A 77 -2.46 2.79 -0.61
N GLY A 78 -1.43 2.39 0.15
CA GLY A 78 -1.51 2.18 1.59
C GLY A 78 -2.07 3.41 2.31
N ALA A 79 -1.35 4.54 2.21
CA ALA A 79 -1.74 5.77 2.91
C ALA A 79 -3.08 6.33 2.41
N ILE A 80 -3.37 6.19 1.10
CA ILE A 80 -4.66 6.60 0.54
C ILE A 80 -5.81 5.79 1.14
N ALA A 81 -5.66 4.46 1.23
CA ALA A 81 -6.69 3.57 1.77
C ALA A 81 -6.86 3.71 3.29
N GLN A 82 -5.82 4.16 3.98
CA GLN A 82 -5.85 4.39 5.41
C GLN A 82 -6.68 5.63 5.81
N LEU A 83 -6.79 6.63 4.93
CA LEU A 83 -7.57 7.85 5.19
C LEU A 83 -8.99 7.53 5.69
N PRO A 84 -9.54 8.36 6.59
CA PRO A 84 -10.94 8.27 6.96
C PRO A 84 -11.88 8.44 5.75
N PRO A 85 -13.01 7.73 5.67
CA PRO A 85 -13.91 7.78 4.51
C PRO A 85 -14.49 9.16 4.19
N ASP A 86 -14.57 10.05 5.19
CA ASP A 86 -15.09 11.41 5.11
C ASP A 86 -14.02 12.47 4.76
N VAL A 87 -12.74 12.07 4.70
CA VAL A 87 -11.63 12.96 4.35
C VAL A 87 -11.39 12.92 2.85
N GLY A 88 -11.31 14.10 2.23
CA GLY A 88 -10.95 14.24 0.83
C GLY A 88 -9.54 13.68 0.56
N VAL A 89 -9.42 12.83 -0.46
CA VAL A 89 -8.13 12.22 -0.84
C VAL A 89 -7.26 13.25 -1.55
N THR A 90 -6.37 13.87 -0.78
CA THR A 90 -5.44 14.89 -1.26
C THR A 90 -4.03 14.59 -0.76
N ILE A 91 -3.00 15.11 -1.43
CA ILE A 91 -1.61 14.95 -0.97
C ILE A 91 -1.45 15.45 0.49
N PRO A 92 -1.91 16.66 0.87
CA PRO A 92 -1.82 17.10 2.27
C PRO A 92 -2.50 16.17 3.27
N ALA A 93 -3.61 15.53 2.90
CA ALA A 93 -4.30 14.58 3.78
C ALA A 93 -3.47 13.31 4.03
N VAL A 94 -2.82 12.76 3.00
CA VAL A 94 -1.99 11.55 3.16
C VAL A 94 -0.61 11.83 3.78
N MET A 95 -0.12 13.09 3.71
CA MET A 95 1.17 13.47 4.30
C MET A 95 1.26 13.12 5.79
N GLY A 96 0.18 13.34 6.56
CA GLY A 96 0.17 13.01 7.98
C GLY A 96 0.35 11.51 8.24
N ILE A 97 -0.15 10.64 7.36
CA ILE A 97 0.04 9.19 7.48
C ILE A 97 1.48 8.83 7.13
N TRP A 98 2.02 9.38 6.03
CA TRP A 98 3.40 9.16 5.62
C TRP A 98 4.43 9.62 6.66
N GLU A 99 4.17 10.69 7.39
CA GLU A 99 5.10 11.21 8.40
C GLU A 99 5.12 10.40 9.70
N ASN A 100 4.02 9.70 10.04
CA ASN A 100 3.88 9.02 11.33
C ASN A 100 3.95 7.49 11.24
N GLU A 101 3.30 6.89 10.23
CA GLU A 101 3.07 5.44 10.17
C GLU A 101 3.56 4.84 8.84
N GLY A 102 3.58 5.63 7.77
CA GLY A 102 3.98 5.23 6.42
C GLY A 102 5.36 5.75 5.97
N GLN A 103 6.27 6.03 6.90
CA GLN A 103 7.55 6.69 6.59
C GLN A 103 8.40 5.90 5.59
N ASP A 104 8.44 4.58 5.74
CA ASP A 104 9.15 3.69 4.82
C ASP A 104 8.55 3.72 3.41
N ASP A 105 7.22 3.86 3.29
CA ASP A 105 6.54 3.99 2.00
C ASP A 105 6.83 5.35 1.37
N TYR A 106 6.83 6.41 2.17
CA TYR A 106 7.16 7.76 1.69
C TYR A 106 8.60 7.87 1.19
N MET A 107 9.56 7.27 1.89
CA MET A 107 10.95 7.21 1.43
C MET A 107 11.08 6.52 0.07
N LYS A 108 10.44 5.35 -0.09
CA LYS A 108 10.42 4.61 -1.36
C LYS A 108 9.76 5.43 -2.48
N ILE A 109 8.63 6.08 -2.21
CA ILE A 109 7.95 6.95 -3.18
C ILE A 109 8.92 8.02 -3.69
N ARG A 110 9.60 8.73 -2.78
CA ARG A 110 10.55 9.78 -3.16
C ARG A 110 11.71 9.26 -3.99
N GLU A 111 12.31 8.15 -3.58
CA GLU A 111 13.44 7.54 -4.30
C GLU A 111 13.02 7.02 -5.68
N PHE A 112 11.88 6.34 -5.79
CA PHE A 112 11.42 5.79 -7.07
C PHE A 112 10.93 6.89 -8.02
N CYS A 113 10.29 7.95 -7.54
CA CYS A 113 9.99 9.13 -8.36
C CYS A 113 11.27 9.77 -8.91
N GLN A 114 12.35 9.81 -8.12
CA GLN A 114 13.65 10.30 -8.60
C GLN A 114 14.24 9.41 -9.69
N ILE A 115 14.14 8.08 -9.55
CA ILE A 115 14.60 7.15 -10.59
C ILE A 115 13.78 7.34 -11.88
N LEU A 116 12.44 7.41 -11.77
CA LEU A 116 11.55 7.66 -12.91
C LEU A 116 11.92 8.96 -13.63
N ARG A 117 12.17 10.04 -12.87
CA ARG A 117 12.62 11.31 -13.42
C ARG A 117 13.94 11.16 -14.20
N ASN A 118 14.90 10.39 -13.66
CA ASN A 118 16.19 10.19 -14.31
C ASN A 118 16.10 9.28 -15.56
N ILE A 119 15.08 8.43 -15.65
CA ILE A 119 14.81 7.64 -16.86
C ILE A 119 14.19 8.51 -17.94
N GLN A 120 13.21 9.36 -17.59
CA GLN A 120 12.43 10.16 -18.54
C GLN A 120 13.12 11.44 -18.99
N TYR A 121 13.95 12.02 -18.13
CA TYR A 121 14.54 13.35 -18.33
C TYR A 121 16.06 13.32 -18.16
N GLY A 122 16.75 14.07 -19.02
CA GLY A 122 18.20 14.27 -18.95
C GLY A 122 18.62 15.26 -17.85
N GLU A 123 19.79 15.87 -18.02
CA GLU A 123 20.25 16.93 -17.12
C GLU A 123 19.27 18.11 -17.12
N ALA A 124 19.04 18.69 -15.93
CA ALA A 124 18.23 19.88 -15.76
C ALA A 124 18.75 20.69 -14.58
N ASP A 125 18.47 21.99 -14.57
CA ASP A 125 18.67 22.79 -13.37
C ASP A 125 17.75 22.31 -12.23
N ARG A 126 18.05 22.76 -11.00
CA ARG A 126 17.34 22.34 -9.79
C ARG A 126 15.84 22.65 -9.84
N GLN A 127 15.43 23.76 -10.42
CA GLN A 127 14.04 24.18 -10.44
C GLN A 127 13.24 23.34 -11.43
N THR A 128 13.79 23.13 -12.63
CA THR A 128 13.22 22.27 -13.66
C THR A 128 13.09 20.82 -13.16
N ALA A 129 14.14 20.29 -12.51
CA ALA A 129 14.09 18.95 -11.93
C ALA A 129 13.02 18.80 -10.84
N LYS A 130 12.83 19.84 -10.00
CA LYS A 130 11.78 19.84 -8.97
C LYS A 130 10.37 19.84 -9.58
N THR A 131 10.15 20.61 -10.65
CA THR A 131 8.86 20.61 -11.36
C THR A 131 8.57 19.24 -11.97
N GLN A 132 9.54 18.62 -12.65
CA GLN A 132 9.40 17.27 -13.22
C GLN A 132 9.05 16.21 -12.17
N LEU A 133 9.69 16.27 -10.99
CA LEU A 133 9.41 15.37 -9.88
C LEU A 133 7.98 15.54 -9.35
N ASN A 134 7.53 16.78 -9.21
CA ASN A 134 6.16 17.07 -8.76
C ASN A 134 5.15 16.53 -9.77
N GLU A 135 5.35 16.75 -11.06
CA GLU A 135 4.46 16.25 -12.13
C GLU A 135 4.38 14.72 -12.12
N ILE A 136 5.53 14.03 -12.01
CA ILE A 136 5.56 12.55 -11.88
C ILE A 136 4.79 12.11 -10.63
N SER A 137 5.07 12.72 -9.48
CA SER A 137 4.47 12.35 -8.21
C SER A 137 2.96 12.60 -8.20
N GLU A 138 2.48 13.71 -8.75
CA GLU A 138 1.06 14.05 -8.83
C GLU A 138 0.33 13.09 -9.78
N ALA A 139 0.90 12.80 -10.95
CA ALA A 139 0.32 11.85 -11.88
C ALA A 139 0.19 10.44 -11.27
N LEU A 140 1.23 9.98 -10.56
CA LEU A 140 1.20 8.68 -9.87
C LEU A 140 0.25 8.69 -8.67
N PHE A 141 0.15 9.80 -7.94
CA PHE A 141 -0.81 9.94 -6.85
C PHE A 141 -2.23 9.80 -7.38
N LEU A 142 -2.61 10.53 -8.43
CA LEU A 142 -3.94 10.43 -9.05
C LEU A 142 -4.24 9.01 -9.55
N ALA A 143 -3.27 8.35 -10.18
CA ALA A 143 -3.41 6.95 -10.58
C ALA A 143 -3.66 6.03 -9.38
N SER A 144 -2.94 6.25 -8.27
CA SER A 144 -3.09 5.48 -7.04
C SER A 144 -4.44 5.72 -6.36
N VAL A 145 -4.97 6.95 -6.42
CA VAL A 145 -6.33 7.25 -5.95
C VAL A 145 -7.34 6.43 -6.74
N ASN A 146 -7.24 6.41 -8.07
CA ASN A 146 -8.13 5.62 -8.91
C ASN A 146 -8.01 4.12 -8.59
N ASP A 147 -6.79 3.61 -8.42
CA ASP A 147 -6.57 2.21 -8.03
C ASP A 147 -7.27 1.87 -6.71
N VAL A 148 -7.16 2.71 -5.68
CA VAL A 148 -7.83 2.47 -4.41
C VAL A 148 -9.35 2.55 -4.55
N GLN A 149 -9.86 3.52 -5.30
CA GLN A 149 -11.31 3.68 -5.50
C GLN A 149 -11.94 2.51 -6.26
N GLU A 150 -11.26 1.99 -7.29
CA GLU A 150 -11.70 0.80 -8.03
C GLU A 150 -11.75 -0.45 -7.15
N ASN A 151 -10.92 -0.52 -6.11
CA ASN A 151 -10.76 -1.68 -5.23
C ASN A 151 -11.27 -1.43 -3.80
N LYS A 152 -12.11 -0.40 -3.61
CA LYS A 152 -12.55 0.04 -2.27
C LYS A 152 -13.24 -1.05 -1.46
N GLU A 153 -14.12 -1.84 -2.08
CA GLU A 153 -14.87 -2.88 -1.36
C GLU A 153 -13.97 -4.07 -0.99
N PRO A 154 -13.15 -4.64 -1.90
CA PRO A 154 -12.16 -5.64 -1.53
C PRO A 154 -11.18 -5.18 -0.43
N ILE A 155 -10.70 -3.94 -0.48
CA ILE A 155 -9.82 -3.36 0.56
C ILE A 155 -10.55 -3.32 1.89
N LYS A 156 -11.79 -2.79 1.89
CA LYS A 156 -12.62 -2.68 3.10
C LYS A 156 -12.92 -4.05 3.71
N ASP A 157 -13.37 -5.01 2.91
CA ASP A 157 -13.73 -6.34 3.39
C ASP A 157 -12.54 -7.08 4.01
N LEU A 158 -11.37 -7.01 3.36
CA LEU A 158 -10.14 -7.58 3.91
C LEU A 158 -9.73 -6.86 5.20
N ALA A 159 -9.85 -5.53 5.25
CA ALA A 159 -9.54 -4.78 6.46
C ALA A 159 -10.48 -5.12 7.64
N GLU A 160 -11.78 -5.28 7.38
CA GLU A 160 -12.77 -5.71 8.38
C GLU A 160 -12.50 -7.13 8.87
N HIS A 161 -12.18 -8.05 7.95
CA HIS A 161 -11.79 -9.40 8.30
C HIS A 161 -10.57 -9.39 9.24
N MET A 162 -9.53 -8.64 8.91
CA MET A 162 -8.33 -8.54 9.75
C MET A 162 -8.62 -7.87 11.10
N ALA A 163 -9.35 -6.76 11.10
CA ALA A 163 -9.65 -6.01 12.32
C ALA A 163 -10.51 -6.83 13.31
N SER A 164 -11.44 -7.64 12.81
CA SER A 164 -12.27 -8.52 13.64
C SER A 164 -11.45 -9.58 14.41
N ALA A 165 -10.28 -9.96 13.89
CA ALA A 165 -9.41 -10.95 14.53
C ALA A 165 -8.47 -10.35 15.58
N VAL A 166 -8.18 -9.05 15.52
CA VAL A 166 -7.27 -8.37 16.44
C VAL A 166 -8.00 -8.00 17.72
N THR A 167 -7.78 -8.79 18.78
CA THR A 167 -8.48 -8.62 20.07
C THR A 167 -7.59 -8.02 21.16
N GLU A 168 -6.27 -8.16 21.03
CA GLU A 168 -5.30 -7.91 22.10
C GLU A 168 -4.01 -7.27 21.57
N PHE A 169 -3.40 -6.41 22.38
CA PHE A 169 -2.04 -5.91 22.17
C PHE A 169 -1.00 -7.01 22.42
N ASN A 170 0.23 -6.78 21.95
CA ASN A 170 1.40 -7.64 22.17
C ASN A 170 1.28 -9.07 21.59
N LYS A 171 0.31 -9.27 20.70
CA LYS A 171 0.12 -10.50 19.92
C LYS A 171 0.30 -10.19 18.43
N SER A 172 0.89 -11.15 17.71
CA SER A 172 1.01 -11.09 16.25
C SER A 172 -0.13 -11.86 15.61
N TYR A 173 -0.80 -11.25 14.64
CA TYR A 173 -1.87 -11.84 13.84
C TYR A 173 -1.37 -11.97 12.41
N VAL A 174 -1.40 -13.19 11.87
CA VAL A 174 -0.88 -13.50 10.53
C VAL A 174 -2.01 -14.03 9.66
N PHE A 175 -2.28 -13.35 8.57
CA PHE A 175 -3.30 -13.69 7.58
C PHE A 175 -2.59 -14.24 6.34
N SER A 176 -2.64 -15.56 6.15
CA SER A 176 -1.96 -16.20 5.02
C SER A 176 -2.57 -15.78 3.68
N SER A 177 -1.77 -15.79 2.61
CA SER A 177 -2.27 -15.49 1.25
C SER A 177 -3.46 -16.37 0.85
N ALA A 178 -3.48 -17.63 1.29
CA ALA A 178 -4.58 -18.56 1.02
C ALA A 178 -5.87 -18.13 1.75
N ALA A 179 -5.77 -17.74 3.02
CA ALA A 179 -6.92 -17.23 3.79
C ALA A 179 -7.45 -15.92 3.18
N ILE A 180 -6.56 -14.98 2.84
CA ILE A 180 -6.91 -13.72 2.18
C ILE A 180 -7.62 -13.99 0.84
N SER A 181 -7.09 -14.92 0.03
CA SER A 181 -7.67 -15.24 -1.29
C SER A 181 -9.01 -15.97 -1.21
N SER A 182 -9.39 -16.50 -0.04
CA SER A 182 -10.70 -17.14 0.18
C SER A 182 -11.81 -16.14 0.54
N ILE A 183 -11.47 -14.88 0.78
CA ILE A 183 -12.46 -13.83 1.04
C ILE A 183 -13.25 -13.58 -0.25
N PRO A 184 -14.60 -13.59 -0.24
CA PRO A 184 -15.41 -13.54 -1.47
C PRO A 184 -15.10 -12.36 -2.39
N SER A 185 -14.92 -11.15 -1.84
CA SER A 185 -14.58 -9.96 -2.63
C SER A 185 -13.17 -10.01 -3.21
N ILE A 186 -12.21 -10.63 -2.52
CA ILE A 186 -10.85 -10.87 -3.04
C ILE A 186 -10.87 -11.96 -4.12
N GLN A 187 -11.64 -13.03 -3.93
CA GLN A 187 -11.79 -14.11 -4.90
C GLN A 187 -12.47 -13.61 -6.18
N ALA A 188 -13.47 -12.75 -6.06
CA ALA A 188 -14.13 -12.12 -7.20
C ALA A 188 -13.18 -11.19 -7.96
N LEU A 189 -12.29 -10.48 -7.25
CA LEU A 189 -11.28 -9.60 -7.85
C LEU A 189 -10.16 -10.39 -8.55
N PHE A 190 -9.76 -11.52 -7.98
CA PHE A 190 -8.69 -12.38 -8.50
C PHE A 190 -9.19 -13.83 -8.63
N PRO A 191 -10.06 -14.13 -9.62
CA PRO A 191 -10.55 -15.47 -9.81
C PRO A 191 -9.38 -16.41 -10.07
N LEU A 192 -9.38 -17.56 -9.38
CA LEU A 192 -8.46 -18.64 -9.72
C LEU A 192 -8.67 -18.97 -11.20
N ALA A 193 -7.59 -18.97 -11.98
CA ALA A 193 -7.66 -19.49 -13.34
C ALA A 193 -8.29 -20.89 -13.25
N GLN A 194 -9.45 -21.08 -13.86
CA GLN A 194 -10.03 -22.41 -13.96
C GLN A 194 -8.98 -23.25 -14.67
N SER A 195 -8.40 -24.21 -13.97
CA SER A 195 -7.53 -25.21 -14.56
C SER A 195 -8.36 -25.92 -15.62
N GLY A 196 -8.17 -25.53 -16.87
CA GLY A 196 -8.78 -26.17 -18.02
C GLY A 196 -8.42 -27.65 -17.99
N SER A 197 -9.45 -28.47 -17.81
CA SER A 197 -9.47 -29.90 -18.08
C SER A 197 -9.28 -30.18 -19.56
#